data_AF-A0AAW4BH64-F1
#
_entry.id   AF-A0AAW4BH64-F1
#
_cell.length_a   1.000
_cell.length_b   1.000
_cell.length_c   1.000
_cell.angle_alpha   90.00
_cell.angle_beta   90.00
_cell.angle_gamma   90.00
#
_symmetry.space_group_name_H-M   'P 1'
#
loop_
_entity.id
_entity.type
_entity.pdbx_description
1 polymer ?
#
loop_
_entity_poly.entity_id
_entity_poly.type
_entity_poly.pdbx_seq_one_letter_code
_entity_poly.pdbx_strand_id
1 'polypeptide(L)'
;GGRLARVADYVKDEEAFCFTYGDGVSDIDITKSIEFHQAHGKQATLTATFPPGRFGALDITSGKVDNFKEKPRGDGAMINGGFFVLSPRVLQLIDSDSCIWEQYPLNRLADDGELMAYEHNGF
;
A
#
# COMPACT_ATOMS: atom_id res chain seq x y z
N GLY A 1 5.43 -0.55 12.44
CA GLY A 1 5.78 -1.92 12.85
C GLY A 1 5.34 -2.18 14.27
N GLY A 2 5.93 -1.51 15.26
CA GLY A 2 5.68 -1.80 16.68
C GLY A 2 4.21 -1.93 17.09
N ARG A 3 3.35 -0.99 16.66
CA ARG A 3 1.90 -1.03 16.95
C ARG A 3 1.21 -2.29 16.40
N LEU A 4 1.64 -2.78 15.24
CA LEU A 4 1.13 -4.03 14.66
C LEU A 4 1.58 -5.24 15.49
N ALA A 5 2.85 -5.27 15.92
CA ALA A 5 3.34 -6.33 16.80
C ALA A 5 2.61 -6.37 18.15
N ARG A 6 2.23 -5.21 18.70
CA ARG A 6 1.45 -5.12 19.96
C ARG A 6 0.07 -5.79 19.88
N VAL A 7 -0.48 -5.93 18.68
CA VAL A 7 -1.78 -6.59 18.45
C VAL A 7 -1.63 -7.96 17.79
N ALA A 8 -0.41 -8.53 17.78
CA ALA A 8 -0.14 -9.84 17.18
C ALA A 8 -1.05 -10.95 17.72
N ASP A 9 -1.30 -10.98 19.03
CA ASP A 9 -2.12 -12.02 19.67
C ASP A 9 -3.56 -12.08 19.15
N TYR A 10 -4.07 -11.02 18.52
CA TYR A 10 -5.41 -10.98 17.95
C TYR A 10 -5.50 -11.58 16.54
N VAL A 11 -4.37 -11.75 15.86
CA VAL A 11 -4.33 -12.15 14.43
C VAL A 11 -3.37 -13.31 14.16
N LYS A 12 -2.56 -13.74 15.13
CA LYS A 12 -1.49 -14.73 14.93
C LYS A 12 -1.97 -16.10 14.44
N ASP A 13 -3.22 -16.45 14.73
CA ASP A 13 -3.82 -17.74 14.38
C ASP A 13 -4.69 -17.66 13.11
N GLU A 14 -4.78 -16.49 12.47
CA GLU A 14 -5.50 -16.30 11.21
C GLU A 14 -4.68 -16.76 10.00
N GLU A 15 -5.36 -17.10 8.90
CA GLU A 15 -4.67 -17.34 7.63
C GLU A 15 -4.07 -16.05 7.06
N ALA A 16 -4.88 -14.99 7.07
CA ALA A 16 -4.51 -13.63 6.70
C ALA A 16 -5.38 -12.61 7.46
N PHE A 17 -4.89 -11.39 7.61
CA PHE A 17 -5.64 -10.29 8.24
C PHE A 17 -5.48 -8.99 7.45
N CYS A 18 -6.49 -8.12 7.57
CA CYS A 18 -6.45 -6.79 6.96
C CYS A 18 -5.75 -5.79 7.89
N PHE A 19 -4.91 -4.92 7.31
CA PHE A 19 -4.21 -3.86 8.01
C PHE A 19 -4.21 -2.59 7.15
N THR A 20 -4.44 -1.42 7.74
CA THR A 20 -4.41 -0.16 6.99
C THR A 20 -4.13 1.04 7.88
N TYR A 21 -3.94 2.20 7.26
CA TYR A 21 -3.82 3.49 7.93
C TYR A 21 -5.20 4.04 8.29
N GLY A 22 -5.30 4.72 9.43
CA GLY A 22 -6.57 5.27 9.93
C GLY A 22 -7.02 6.58 9.28
N ASP A 23 -6.27 7.08 8.30
CA ASP A 23 -6.45 8.40 7.68
C ASP A 23 -6.76 8.34 6.17
N GLY A 24 -6.83 7.15 5.59
CA GLY A 24 -7.17 6.93 4.18
C GLY A 24 -8.59 6.38 3.99
N VAL A 25 -9.29 6.90 2.98
CA VAL A 25 -10.56 6.34 2.48
C VAL A 25 -10.42 6.04 0.99
N SER A 26 -11.12 5.02 0.52
CA SER A 26 -11.07 4.58 -0.87
C SER A 26 -12.32 3.77 -1.22
N ASP A 27 -12.66 3.69 -2.50
CA ASP A 27 -13.69 2.78 -3.04
C ASP A 27 -13.13 1.40 -3.44
N ILE A 28 -11.94 1.03 -2.94
CA ILE A 28 -11.35 -0.29 -3.11
C ILE A 28 -12.30 -1.42 -2.71
N ASP A 29 -12.34 -2.46 -3.54
CA ASP A 29 -13.00 -3.72 -3.24
C ASP A 29 -12.10 -4.60 -2.35
N ILE A 30 -12.34 -4.53 -1.04
CA ILE A 30 -11.59 -5.30 -0.05
C ILE A 30 -11.71 -6.81 -0.29
N THR A 31 -12.89 -7.30 -0.69
CA THR A 31 -13.09 -8.73 -0.99
C THR A 31 -12.16 -9.19 -2.10
N LYS A 32 -12.09 -8.45 -3.21
CA LYS A 32 -11.17 -8.77 -4.31
C LYS A 32 -9.70 -8.68 -3.90
N SER A 33 -9.33 -7.76 -3.01
CA SER A 33 -7.96 -7.68 -2.51
C SER A 33 -7.56 -8.92 -1.68
N ILE A 34 -8.51 -9.48 -0.91
CA ILE A 34 -8.31 -10.71 -0.14
C ILE A 34 -8.21 -11.92 -1.08
N GLU A 35 -9.10 -12.02 -2.06
CA GLU A 35 -9.06 -13.08 -3.09
C GLU A 35 -7.74 -13.05 -3.86
N PHE A 36 -7.27 -11.86 -4.23
CA PHE A 36 -5.97 -11.66 -4.88
C PHE A 36 -4.83 -12.15 -3.97
N HIS A 37 -4.84 -11.80 -2.69
CA HIS A 37 -3.84 -12.23 -1.71
C HIS A 37 -3.76 -13.77 -1.61
N GLN A 38 -4.91 -14.40 -1.45
CA GLN A 38 -5.04 -15.85 -1.36
C GLN A 38 -4.56 -16.53 -2.65
N ALA A 39 -4.88 -15.97 -3.82
CA ALA A 39 -4.53 -16.55 -5.11
C ALA A 39 -3.01 -16.62 -5.35
N HIS A 40 -2.24 -15.61 -4.91
CA HIS A 40 -0.79 -15.61 -5.11
C HIS A 40 -0.01 -16.26 -3.95
N GLY A 41 -0.60 -16.40 -2.76
CA GLY A 41 -0.02 -17.12 -1.61
C GLY A 41 1.28 -16.53 -1.05
N LYS A 42 1.47 -15.21 -1.20
CA LYS A 42 2.65 -14.47 -0.70
C LYS A 42 2.33 -13.84 0.64
N GLN A 43 3.35 -13.53 1.44
CA GLN A 43 3.13 -13.03 2.80
C GLN A 43 2.41 -11.68 2.89
N ALA A 44 2.54 -10.82 1.89
CA ALA A 44 1.92 -9.49 1.93
C ALA A 44 1.36 -9.05 0.57
N THR A 45 0.21 -8.41 0.64
CA THR A 45 -0.35 -7.58 -0.43
C THR A 45 -0.51 -6.18 0.11
N LEU A 46 -0.11 -5.17 -0.68
CA LEU A 46 -0.51 -3.78 -0.47
C LEU A 46 -1.39 -3.31 -1.62
N THR A 47 -2.20 -2.30 -1.37
CA THR A 47 -2.92 -1.63 -2.44
C THR A 47 -2.04 -0.55 -3.04
N ALA A 48 -1.75 -0.66 -4.34
CA ALA A 48 -1.10 0.39 -5.10
C ALA A 48 -2.18 1.38 -5.59
N THR A 49 -1.98 2.68 -5.40
CA THR A 49 -2.94 3.72 -5.81
C THR A 49 -2.22 4.93 -6.40
N PHE A 50 -2.94 5.80 -7.10
CA PHE A 50 -2.40 7.07 -7.55
C PHE A 50 -2.47 8.11 -6.44
N PRO A 51 -1.37 8.82 -6.14
CA PRO A 51 -1.44 9.94 -5.23
C PRO A 51 -2.35 11.03 -5.81
N PRO A 52 -3.08 11.79 -4.97
CA PRO A 52 -3.67 13.03 -5.43
C PRO A 52 -2.56 13.97 -5.90
N GLY A 53 -2.76 14.60 -7.06
CA GLY A 53 -1.84 15.61 -7.55
C GLY A 53 -1.62 16.69 -6.48
N ARG A 54 -0.37 16.99 -6.15
CA ARG A 54 -0.05 18.04 -5.18
C ARG A 54 -0.06 19.43 -5.80
N PHE A 55 0.28 19.50 -7.08
CA PHE A 55 0.48 20.73 -7.83
C PHE A 55 -0.25 20.68 -9.18
N GLY A 56 -0.46 21.84 -9.79
CA GLY A 56 -0.96 21.91 -11.16
C GLY A 56 0.11 21.47 -12.17
N ALA A 57 -0.26 20.55 -13.06
CA ALA A 57 0.57 20.14 -14.18
C ALA A 57 0.40 21.11 -15.35
N LEU A 58 1.52 21.44 -15.99
CA LEU A 58 1.61 22.32 -17.14
C LEU A 58 2.11 21.53 -18.35
N ASP A 59 1.40 21.66 -19.47
CA ASP A 59 1.90 21.27 -20.78
C ASP A 59 2.42 22.52 -21.49
N ILE A 60 3.72 22.57 -21.79
CA ILE A 60 4.40 23.77 -22.28
C ILE A 60 5.13 23.47 -23.59
N THR A 61 4.70 24.13 -24.67
CA THR A 61 5.42 24.13 -25.96
C THR A 61 6.02 25.50 -26.21
N SER A 62 7.35 25.56 -26.39
CA SER A 62 8.07 26.79 -26.75
C SER A 62 7.78 27.98 -25.80
N GLY A 63 7.60 27.70 -24.50
CA GLY A 63 7.31 28.72 -23.49
C GLY A 63 5.84 29.17 -23.40
N LYS A 64 4.95 28.62 -24.24
CA LYS A 64 3.50 28.80 -24.13
C LYS A 64 2.90 27.63 -23.34
N VAL A 65 2.08 27.94 -22.34
CA VAL A 65 1.27 26.92 -21.64
C VAL A 65 0.11 26.54 -22.57
N ASP A 66 0.13 25.33 -23.11
CA ASP A 66 -0.93 24.80 -23.95
C ASP A 66 -2.04 24.14 -23.12
N ASN A 67 -1.71 23.60 -21.94
CA ASN A 67 -2.67 23.03 -21.00
C ASN A 67 -2.24 23.26 -19.55
N PHE A 68 -3.20 23.52 -18.67
CA PHE A 68 -3.00 23.58 -17.22
C PHE A 68 -4.05 22.69 -16.55
N LYS A 69 -3.58 21.69 -15.82
CA LYS A 69 -4.46 20.77 -15.08
C LYS A 69 -4.13 20.90 -13.60
N GLU A 70 -5.03 21.47 -12.83
CA GLU A 70 -4.85 21.58 -11.37
C GLU A 70 -4.96 20.19 -10.74
N LYS A 71 -3.90 19.75 -10.05
CA LYS A 71 -3.85 18.49 -9.27
C LYS A 71 -4.33 17.27 -10.06
N PRO A 72 -3.73 16.96 -11.23
CA PRO A 72 -4.10 15.77 -11.98
C PRO A 72 -3.89 14.53 -11.12
N ARG A 73 -4.82 13.56 -11.20
CA ARG A 73 -4.54 12.21 -10.72
C ARG A 73 -3.48 11.58 -11.63
N GLY A 74 -2.47 10.98 -11.03
CA GLY A 74 -1.59 10.02 -11.71
C GLY A 74 -0.64 10.60 -12.75
N ASP A 75 0.09 11.66 -12.43
CA ASP A 75 1.23 12.10 -13.25
C ASP A 75 2.54 11.31 -12.97
N GLY A 76 2.46 10.26 -12.14
CA GLY A 76 3.60 9.48 -11.69
C GLY A 76 3.27 8.02 -11.39
N ALA A 77 4.25 7.31 -10.84
CA ALA A 77 4.10 5.90 -10.46
C ALA A 77 3.06 5.74 -9.35
N MET A 78 2.43 4.55 -9.30
CA MET A 78 1.57 4.18 -8.19
C MET A 78 2.36 4.16 -6.89
N ILE A 79 1.70 4.52 -5.79
CA ILE A 79 2.27 4.55 -4.45
C ILE A 79 1.55 3.55 -3.55
N ASN A 80 2.13 3.31 -2.38
CA ASN A 80 1.48 2.55 -1.31
C ASN A 80 0.25 3.30 -0.78
N GLY A 81 -0.94 2.77 -1.04
CA GLY A 81 -2.22 3.27 -0.55
C GLY A 81 -2.66 2.69 0.80
N GLY A 82 -1.85 1.83 1.42
CA GLY A 82 -2.25 1.04 2.58
C GLY A 82 -3.05 -0.17 2.16
N PHE A 83 -4.21 -0.38 2.81
CA PHE A 83 -5.15 -1.47 2.54
C PHE A 83 -4.43 -2.79 2.27
N PHE A 84 -3.67 -3.22 3.28
CA PHE A 84 -2.87 -4.43 3.23
C PHE A 84 -3.72 -5.65 3.54
N VAL A 85 -3.37 -6.76 2.90
CA VAL A 85 -3.75 -8.11 3.33
C VAL A 85 -2.47 -8.86 3.65
N LEU A 86 -2.34 -9.36 4.87
CA LEU A 86 -1.08 -9.86 5.42
C LEU A 86 -1.25 -11.25 6.03
N SER A 87 -0.29 -12.12 5.79
CA SER A 87 -0.10 -13.34 6.59
C SER A 87 0.52 -12.98 7.95
N PRO A 88 0.15 -13.62 9.07
CA PRO A 88 0.79 -13.41 10.38
C PRO A 88 2.30 -13.62 10.39
N ARG A 89 2.86 -14.32 9.39
CA ARG A 89 4.30 -14.52 9.23
C ARG A 89 5.09 -13.21 9.14
N VAL A 90 4.48 -12.13 8.62
CA VAL A 90 5.14 -10.81 8.54
C VAL A 90 5.47 -10.22 9.90
N LEU A 91 4.81 -10.67 10.97
CA LEU A 91 5.06 -10.20 12.34
C LEU A 91 6.49 -10.52 12.81
N GLN A 92 7.12 -11.55 12.23
CA GLN A 92 8.51 -11.92 12.52
C GLN A 92 9.53 -10.88 12.05
N LEU A 93 9.13 -9.98 11.14
CA LEU A 93 9.98 -8.90 10.63
C LEU A 93 9.98 -7.66 11.54
N ILE A 94 9.18 -7.65 12.60
CA ILE A 94 9.03 -6.52 13.51
C ILE A 94 9.88 -6.79 14.77
N ASP A 95 11.03 -6.14 14.85
CA ASP A 95 12.04 -6.38 15.87
C ASP A 95 11.80 -5.63 17.20
N SER A 96 10.99 -4.58 17.18
CA SER A 96 10.85 -3.65 18.28
C SER A 96 9.63 -2.74 18.14
N ASP A 97 9.25 -2.06 19.22
CA ASP A 97 8.21 -1.02 19.19
C ASP A 97 8.59 0.17 18.28
N SER A 98 9.89 0.44 18.15
CA SER A 98 10.44 1.48 17.26
C SER A 98 10.41 1.11 15.79
N CYS A 99 10.10 -0.15 15.44
CA CYS A 99 10.05 -0.61 14.06
C CYS A 99 9.01 0.18 13.26
N ILE A 100 9.44 0.80 12.16
CA ILE A 100 8.59 1.47 11.18
C ILE A 100 8.22 0.45 10.09
N TRP A 101 6.92 0.27 9.83
CA TRP A 101 6.44 -0.82 8.96
C TRP A 101 6.93 -0.64 7.52
N GLU A 102 6.94 0.61 7.07
CA GLU A 102 7.27 1.06 5.73
C GLU A 102 8.78 1.09 5.45
N GLN A 103 9.60 0.83 6.47
CA GLN A 103 11.05 0.75 6.33
C GLN A 103 11.47 -0.72 6.20
N TYR A 104 12.13 -1.28 7.21
CA TYR A 104 12.71 -2.61 7.12
C TYR A 104 11.72 -3.71 6.71
N PRO A 105 10.50 -3.84 7.30
CA PRO A 105 9.58 -4.92 6.95
C PRO A 105 9.12 -4.90 5.49
N LEU A 106 8.59 -3.77 4.99
CA LEU A 106 8.12 -3.69 3.60
C LEU A 106 9.26 -3.84 2.59
N ASN A 107 10.43 -3.23 2.82
CA ASN A 107 11.57 -3.40 1.93
C ASN A 107 12.03 -4.87 1.89
N ARG A 108 12.10 -5.53 3.06
CA ARG A 108 12.48 -6.94 3.12
C ARG A 108 11.49 -7.86 2.39
N LEU A 109 10.18 -7.62 2.55
CA LEU A 109 9.15 -8.37 1.83
C LEU A 109 9.24 -8.16 0.32
N ALA A 110 9.54 -6.95 -0.14
CA ALA A 110 9.75 -6.68 -1.56
C ALA A 110 10.99 -7.41 -2.10
N ASP A 111 12.13 -7.29 -1.40
CA ASP A 111 13.39 -7.93 -1.78
C ASP A 111 13.28 -9.46 -1.82
N ASP A 112 12.51 -10.05 -0.90
CA ASP A 112 12.28 -11.50 -0.84
C ASP A 112 11.22 -11.98 -1.84
N GLY A 113 10.60 -11.09 -2.62
CA GLY A 113 9.52 -11.44 -3.56
C GLY A 113 8.23 -11.92 -2.86
N GLU A 114 7.99 -11.40 -1.67
CA GLU A 114 6.88 -11.73 -0.76
C GLU A 114 5.86 -10.59 -0.62
N LEU A 115 6.09 -9.45 -1.30
CA LEU A 115 5.18 -8.32 -1.38
C LEU A 115 4.57 -8.21 -2.78
N MET A 116 3.24 -8.26 -2.85
CA MET A 116 2.46 -8.09 -4.08
C MET A 116 1.69 -6.76 -4.06
N ALA A 117 1.45 -6.19 -5.23
CA ALA A 117 0.67 -4.97 -5.40
C ALA A 117 -0.70 -5.30 -6.02
N TYR A 118 -1.77 -4.97 -5.30
CA TYR A 118 -3.12 -4.93 -5.86
C TYR A 118 -3.37 -3.52 -6.41
N GLU A 119 -3.48 -3.38 -7.73
CA GLU A 119 -3.62 -2.07 -8.38
C GLU A 119 -5.05 -1.53 -8.27
N HIS A 120 -5.20 -0.38 -7.61
CA HIS A 120 -6.44 0.37 -7.52
C HIS A 120 -6.37 1.66 -8.32
N ASN A 121 -7.24 1.78 -9.33
CA ASN A 121 -7.33 2.94 -10.21
C ASN A 121 -8.50 3.88 -9.86
N GLY A 122 -9.24 3.56 -8.79
CA GLY A 122 -10.45 4.26 -8.38
C GLY A 122 -10.23 5.49 -7.51
N PHE A 123 -11.17 5.73 -6.60
CA PHE A 123 -11.13 6.78 -5.58
C PHE A 123 -10.45 6.30 -4.31
#